data_AF-A0A731UU58-F1
#
_entry.id   AF-A0A731UU58-F1
#
_cell.length_a   1.000
_cell.length_b   1.000
_cell.length_c   1.000
_cell.angle_alpha   90.00
_cell.angle_beta   90.00
_cell.angle_gamma   90.00
#
_symmetry.space_group_name_H-M   'P 1'
#
loop_
_entity.id
_entity.type
_entity.pdbx_description
1 polymer ?
#
loop_
_entity_poly.entity_id
_entity_poly.type
_entity_poly.pdbx_seq_one_letter_code
_entity_poly.pdbx_strand_id
1 'polypeptide(L)'
;MEISWGRAMWRNFLGQSPDWYKLALLVFLIVNPLIFLANPFVAGWLLVAEFIFTLAMALKCYPLLPGGLLAIEAVIIGMTSAAHVREEVAANLEVLLLLMFMVAGIYFMKQLLLFIFTRLLLSIHSKMVLSLAFCVAAAFLSAFLDALTVVAVVISVAVGFYGIYHRVASSRGEENDMLDDSHIDPHYKTVLEQFRGFLRSLMMHAGVGTALGGVMTMVGEPQNLIIAKAAGWHFGDFFLRMSPVTVPVLICGLLTCMLVEKMRWFGYGETLPEKVRDVLQQFDDQSRKKRTRQDKIKLIVQAIIGVWLVTALALHLAEVGLIGLSVIILATALTGVTDEHAIGKAFTESLPFTALLTVFFSIVAVIIDQHLFAPIIQFVLQASEHAQLTLFYLFNGLLSSISDNVFVGTIYINEAKAAMENGAISLKQFELLAVAINTGTNLPSVATPNGQAAFLFLLTSALAPLIRLSYGRMVWMALPYTIVLTLIGLLCVEFTLAPVTEWMTQAGWLATLS
;
A
#
# COMPACT_ATOMS: atom_id res chain seq x y z
N MET A 1 21.50 1.49 38.73
CA MET A 1 22.83 1.94 38.26
C MET A 1 22.60 3.05 37.26
N GLU A 2 23.07 4.26 37.53
CA GLU A 2 22.96 5.36 36.58
C GLU A 2 23.75 5.01 35.30
N ILE A 3 23.12 5.24 34.15
CA ILE A 3 23.71 4.95 32.85
C ILE A 3 24.70 6.08 32.54
N SER A 4 25.92 5.76 32.13
CA SER A 4 26.90 6.78 31.69
C SER A 4 26.33 7.64 30.54
N TRP A 5 26.66 8.93 30.47
CA TRP A 5 26.19 9.87 29.42
C TRP A 5 26.29 9.31 28.00
N GLY A 6 27.41 8.70 27.61
CA GLY A 6 27.57 8.11 26.27
C GLY A 6 26.60 6.95 26.01
N ARG A 7 26.40 6.07 27.00
CA ARG A 7 25.45 4.96 26.92
C ARG A 7 23.99 5.44 26.95
N ALA A 8 23.71 6.58 27.59
CA ALA A 8 22.41 7.25 27.53
C ALA A 8 22.15 7.86 26.15
N MET A 9 23.12 8.58 25.58
CA MET A 9 23.04 9.12 24.22
C MET A 9 22.82 8.02 23.18
N TRP A 10 23.56 6.91 23.28
CA TRP A 10 23.41 5.74 22.40
C TRP A 10 22.03 5.08 22.51
N ARG A 11 21.46 5.00 23.72
CA ARG A 11 20.11 4.48 23.94
C ARG A 11 19.03 5.41 23.39
N ASN A 12 19.25 6.73 23.43
CA ASN A 12 18.32 7.71 22.89
C ASN A 12 18.33 7.74 21.36
N PHE A 13 19.50 7.59 20.74
CA PHE A 13 19.62 7.55 19.28
C PHE A 13 18.92 6.31 18.71
N LEU A 14 17.86 6.53 17.92
CA LEU A 14 17.00 5.50 17.31
C LEU A 14 16.44 4.45 18.31
N GLY A 15 16.35 4.79 19.60
CA GLY A 15 15.67 4.00 20.62
C GLY A 15 16.14 2.53 20.70
N GLN A 16 15.20 1.60 20.56
CA GLN A 16 15.42 0.16 20.68
C GLN A 16 15.97 -0.51 19.40
N SER A 17 16.31 0.26 18.38
CA SER A 17 16.87 -0.28 17.14
C SER A 17 18.17 -1.05 17.39
N PRO A 18 18.52 -2.07 16.59
CA PRO A 18 19.75 -2.82 16.75
C PRO A 18 21.00 -1.94 16.70
N ASP A 19 22.00 -2.23 17.54
CA ASP A 19 23.22 -1.41 17.63
C ASP A 19 23.99 -1.33 16.30
N TRP A 20 24.05 -2.42 15.54
CA TRP A 20 24.70 -2.42 14.22
C TRP A 20 24.00 -1.49 13.23
N TYR A 21 22.68 -1.32 13.33
CA TYR A 21 21.89 -0.46 12.45
C TYR A 21 22.12 1.02 12.80
N LYS A 22 22.18 1.34 14.10
CA LYS A 22 22.57 2.67 14.58
C LYS A 22 23.96 3.05 14.09
N LEU A 23 24.92 2.12 14.21
CA LEU A 23 26.29 2.34 13.75
C LEU A 23 26.34 2.53 12.23
N ALA A 24 25.63 1.72 11.46
CA ALA A 24 25.55 1.87 10.00
C ALA A 24 25.04 3.26 9.60
N LEU A 25 23.96 3.74 10.22
CA LEU A 25 23.44 5.07 9.92
C LEU A 25 24.42 6.19 10.27
N LEU A 26 25.13 6.08 11.41
CA LEU A 26 26.16 7.05 11.75
C LEU A 26 27.33 7.04 10.76
N VAL A 27 27.69 5.86 10.24
CA VAL A 27 28.71 5.74 9.19
C VAL A 27 28.23 6.43 7.91
N PHE A 28 27.00 6.20 7.48
CA PHE A 28 26.40 6.87 6.32
C PHE A 28 26.48 8.39 6.44
N LEU A 29 26.04 8.94 7.58
CA LEU A 29 26.08 10.37 7.89
C LEU A 29 27.49 10.99 7.98
N ILE A 30 28.54 10.17 8.05
CA ILE A 30 29.94 10.65 8.03
C ILE A 30 30.53 10.50 6.63
N VAL A 31 30.16 9.44 5.93
CA VAL A 31 30.73 9.07 4.63
C VAL A 31 30.10 9.87 3.49
N ASN A 32 28.79 10.16 3.56
CA ASN A 32 28.08 10.88 2.51
C ASN A 32 28.68 12.25 2.15
N PRO A 33 29.00 13.13 3.11
CA PRO A 33 29.60 14.43 2.78
C PRO A 33 30.98 14.28 2.13
N LEU A 34 31.76 13.28 2.56
CA LEU A 34 33.11 13.03 2.02
C LEU A 34 33.04 12.54 0.56
N ILE A 35 32.10 11.65 0.26
CA ILE A 35 31.91 11.14 -1.11
C ILE A 35 31.30 12.23 -1.99
N PHE A 36 30.39 13.06 -1.47
CA PHE A 36 29.80 14.16 -2.23
C PHE A 36 30.86 15.17 -2.69
N LEU A 37 31.83 15.50 -1.81
CA LEU A 37 32.97 16.36 -2.18
C LEU A 37 33.85 15.75 -3.28
N ALA A 38 33.92 14.42 -3.36
CA ALA A 38 34.73 13.73 -4.37
C ALA A 38 33.96 13.53 -5.70
N ASN A 39 32.71 13.09 -5.63
CA ASN A 39 31.86 12.83 -6.78
C ASN A 39 30.35 12.89 -6.39
N PRO A 40 29.66 13.98 -6.75
CA PRO A 40 28.24 14.17 -6.47
C PRO A 40 27.33 13.04 -7.00
N PHE A 41 27.61 12.53 -8.20
CA PHE A 41 26.83 11.47 -8.84
C PHE A 41 26.91 10.15 -8.06
N VAL A 42 28.12 9.76 -7.63
CA VAL A 42 28.32 8.55 -6.81
C VAL A 42 27.67 8.71 -5.44
N ALA A 43 27.81 9.90 -4.83
CA ALA A 43 27.20 10.19 -3.54
C ALA A 43 25.67 10.14 -3.59
N GLY A 44 25.06 10.65 -4.67
CA GLY A 44 23.62 10.55 -4.88
C GLY A 44 23.14 9.10 -4.98
N TRP A 45 23.82 8.25 -5.74
CA TRP A 45 23.48 6.82 -5.81
C TRP A 45 23.68 6.09 -4.47
N LEU A 46 24.72 6.45 -3.73
CA LEU A 46 24.95 5.93 -2.39
C LEU A 46 23.80 6.32 -1.46
N LEU A 47 23.39 7.60 -1.45
CA LEU A 47 22.26 8.08 -0.67
C LEU A 47 20.96 7.32 -1.02
N VAL A 48 20.69 7.08 -2.30
CA VAL A 48 19.53 6.28 -2.73
C VAL A 48 19.61 4.85 -2.19
N ALA A 49 20.78 4.20 -2.27
CA ALA A 49 20.98 2.85 -1.75
C ALA A 49 20.80 2.79 -0.22
N GLU A 50 21.35 3.77 0.50
CA GLU A 50 21.18 3.91 1.94
C GLU A 50 19.72 4.15 2.32
N PHE A 51 19.02 4.98 1.55
CA PHE A 51 17.60 5.24 1.74
C PHE A 51 16.76 3.97 1.57
N ILE A 52 16.95 3.21 0.49
CA ILE A 52 16.31 1.90 0.27
C ILE A 52 16.66 0.94 1.41
N PHE A 53 17.90 0.96 1.89
CA PHE A 53 18.30 0.18 3.05
C PHE A 53 17.50 0.59 4.32
N THR A 54 17.23 1.87 4.54
CA THR A 54 16.37 2.29 5.66
C THR A 54 14.94 1.77 5.53
N LEU A 55 14.38 1.74 4.32
CA LEU A 55 13.06 1.17 4.04
C LEU A 55 13.04 -0.34 4.29
N ALA A 56 14.06 -1.06 3.83
CA ALA A 56 14.18 -2.50 4.03
C ALA A 56 14.26 -2.89 5.53
N MET A 57 14.70 -1.96 6.36
CA MET A 57 14.83 -2.12 7.82
C MET A 57 13.61 -1.63 8.61
N ALA A 58 12.47 -1.36 7.94
CA ALA A 58 11.23 -0.85 8.55
C ALA A 58 10.72 -1.68 9.74
N LEU A 59 10.98 -2.99 9.76
CA LEU A 59 10.62 -3.87 10.89
C LEU A 59 11.47 -3.66 12.15
N LYS A 60 12.61 -2.97 12.03
CA LYS A 60 13.53 -2.68 13.14
C LYS A 60 13.42 -1.23 13.60
N CYS A 61 13.27 -0.31 12.66
CA CYS A 61 13.16 1.12 12.91
C CYS A 61 12.22 1.71 11.88
N TYR A 62 11.25 2.51 12.31
CA TYR A 62 10.32 3.15 11.38
C TYR A 62 11.10 4.11 10.45
N PRO A 63 10.98 3.97 9.10
CA PRO A 63 11.93 4.61 8.16
C PRO A 63 11.97 6.14 8.18
N LEU A 64 10.93 6.80 8.69
CA LEU A 64 10.87 8.26 8.81
C LEU A 64 12.07 8.83 9.57
N LEU A 65 12.52 8.14 10.64
CA LEU A 65 13.62 8.62 11.48
C LEU A 65 14.97 8.51 10.75
N PRO A 66 15.44 7.30 10.35
CA PRO A 66 16.73 7.16 9.68
C PRO A 66 16.74 7.79 8.30
N GLY A 67 15.68 7.64 7.50
CA GLY A 67 15.56 8.25 6.18
C GLY A 67 15.45 9.78 6.24
N GLY A 68 14.77 10.31 7.27
CA GLY A 68 14.69 11.75 7.52
C GLY A 68 16.06 12.34 7.87
N LEU A 69 16.91 11.62 8.61
CA LEU A 69 18.28 12.06 8.90
C LEU A 69 19.12 12.15 7.61
N LEU A 70 19.02 11.15 6.73
CA LEU A 70 19.70 11.17 5.41
C LEU A 70 19.19 12.33 4.53
N ALA A 71 17.88 12.57 4.50
CA ALA A 71 17.30 13.67 3.73
C ALA A 71 17.74 15.05 4.26
N ILE A 72 17.78 15.23 5.59
CA ILE A 72 18.28 16.46 6.21
C ILE A 72 19.75 16.67 5.84
N GLU A 73 20.58 15.64 5.95
CA GLU A 73 21.98 15.70 5.55
C GLU A 73 22.12 16.12 4.08
N ALA A 74 21.41 15.45 3.16
CA ALA A 74 21.48 15.72 1.72
C ALA A 74 21.17 17.19 1.39
N VAL A 75 20.17 17.78 2.06
CA VAL A 75 19.86 19.22 1.92
C VAL A 75 20.97 20.10 2.51
N ILE A 76 21.52 19.75 3.68
CA ILE A 76 22.56 20.54 4.35
C ILE A 76 23.86 20.57 3.54
N ILE A 77 24.27 19.43 2.98
CA ILE A 77 25.54 19.33 2.23
C ILE A 77 25.42 19.85 0.79
N GLY A 78 24.21 20.16 0.34
CA GLY A 78 23.96 20.77 -0.97
C GLY A 78 23.74 19.79 -2.11
N MET A 79 23.32 18.54 -1.83
CA MET A 79 22.85 17.61 -2.88
C MET A 79 21.54 18.08 -3.51
N THR A 80 20.72 18.81 -2.75
CA THR A 80 19.52 19.52 -3.22
C THR A 80 19.29 20.76 -2.34
N SER A 81 18.26 21.55 -2.65
CA SER A 81 17.89 22.74 -1.88
C SER A 81 16.53 22.59 -1.20
N ALA A 82 16.35 23.23 -0.05
CA ALA A 82 15.04 23.27 0.63
C ALA A 82 13.94 23.91 -0.24
N ALA A 83 14.31 24.78 -1.18
CA ALA A 83 13.37 25.38 -2.14
C ALA A 83 12.84 24.34 -3.14
N HIS A 84 13.72 23.49 -3.69
CA HIS A 84 13.34 22.41 -4.59
C HIS A 84 12.52 21.33 -3.87
N VAL A 85 12.89 20.98 -2.63
CA VAL A 85 12.07 20.09 -1.79
C VAL A 85 10.65 20.64 -1.61
N ARG A 86 10.51 21.96 -1.36
CA ARG A 86 9.19 22.60 -1.26
C ARG A 86 8.41 22.52 -2.57
N GLU A 87 9.07 22.65 -3.71
CA GLU A 87 8.44 22.55 -5.04
C GLU A 87 7.94 21.12 -5.30
N GLU A 88 8.74 20.10 -4.97
CA GLU A 88 8.34 18.69 -5.05
C GLU A 88 7.14 18.39 -4.14
N VAL A 89 7.15 18.90 -2.91
CA VAL A 89 6.01 18.78 -1.99
C VAL A 89 4.76 19.47 -2.53
N ALA A 90 4.90 20.67 -3.10
CA ALA A 90 3.79 21.42 -3.67
C ALA A 90 3.21 20.75 -4.92
N ALA A 91 4.05 20.20 -5.79
CA ALA A 91 3.64 19.45 -6.98
C ALA A 91 2.80 18.22 -6.60
N ASN A 92 3.09 17.61 -5.45
CA ASN A 92 2.44 16.41 -4.94
C ASN A 92 1.46 16.68 -3.78
N LEU A 93 1.00 17.93 -3.59
CA LEU A 93 0.08 18.29 -2.51
C LEU A 93 -1.21 17.47 -2.53
N GLU A 94 -1.77 17.21 -3.72
CA GLU A 94 -2.97 16.39 -3.88
C GLU A 94 -2.82 14.97 -3.29
N VAL A 95 -1.64 14.37 -3.45
CA VAL A 95 -1.31 13.05 -2.90
C VAL A 95 -1.25 13.11 -1.37
N LEU A 96 -0.64 14.17 -0.83
CA LEU A 96 -0.59 14.40 0.62
C LEU A 96 -1.99 14.61 1.20
N LEU A 97 -2.86 15.37 0.51
CA LEU A 97 -4.26 15.59 0.92
C LEU A 97 -5.08 14.29 0.82
N LEU A 98 -4.87 13.48 -0.22
CA LEU A 98 -5.46 12.15 -0.36
C LEU A 98 -5.11 11.30 0.86
N LEU A 99 -3.82 11.16 1.17
CA LEU A 99 -3.39 10.36 2.32
C LEU A 99 -3.91 10.91 3.65
N MET A 100 -3.88 12.23 3.81
CA MET A 100 -4.31 12.88 5.06
C MET A 100 -5.81 12.69 5.31
N PHE A 101 -6.65 12.91 4.30
CA PHE A 101 -8.10 12.95 4.48
C PHE A 101 -8.84 11.68 4.05
N MET A 102 -8.41 10.99 2.99
CA MET A 102 -9.10 9.78 2.53
C MET A 102 -8.95 8.64 3.54
N VAL A 103 -7.73 8.42 4.03
CA VAL A 103 -7.42 7.40 5.04
C VAL A 103 -8.18 7.69 6.33
N ALA A 104 -8.15 8.96 6.79
CA ALA A 104 -8.89 9.39 7.97
C ALA A 104 -10.42 9.30 7.80
N GLY A 105 -10.95 9.54 6.60
CA GLY A 105 -12.38 9.40 6.30
C GLY A 105 -12.90 8.00 6.57
N ILE A 106 -12.12 6.97 6.24
CA ILE A 106 -12.53 5.58 6.44
C ILE A 106 -12.54 5.19 7.93
N TYR A 107 -11.76 5.85 8.79
CA TYR A 107 -11.86 5.65 10.23
C TYR A 107 -13.31 5.80 10.73
N PHE A 108 -14.03 6.79 10.18
CA PHE A 108 -15.44 7.04 10.49
C PHE A 108 -16.42 6.10 9.76
N MET A 109 -15.95 5.34 8.77
CA MET A 109 -16.69 4.32 8.02
C MET A 109 -16.43 2.89 8.55
N LYS A 110 -15.57 2.75 9.57
CA LYS A 110 -15.12 1.47 10.11
C LYS A 110 -16.27 0.55 10.50
N GLN A 111 -17.38 1.06 11.05
CA GLN A 111 -18.51 0.21 11.46
C GLN A 111 -19.18 -0.51 10.28
N LEU A 112 -19.41 0.19 9.17
CA LEU A 112 -19.94 -0.39 7.94
C LEU A 112 -19.01 -1.47 7.40
N LEU A 113 -17.71 -1.17 7.32
CA LEU A 113 -16.75 -2.11 6.76
C LEU A 113 -16.58 -3.35 7.65
N LEU A 114 -16.49 -3.16 8.97
CA LEU A 114 -16.51 -4.26 9.95
C LEU A 114 -17.75 -5.13 9.77
N PHE A 115 -18.93 -4.52 9.56
CA PHE A 115 -20.17 -5.24 9.33
C PHE A 115 -20.13 -6.08 8.04
N ILE A 116 -19.62 -5.53 6.93
CA ILE A 116 -19.50 -6.22 5.64
C ILE A 116 -18.56 -7.42 5.75
N PHE A 117 -17.33 -7.22 6.25
CA PHE A 117 -16.34 -8.30 6.34
C PHE A 117 -16.75 -9.38 7.35
N THR A 118 -17.38 -9.01 8.47
CA THR A 118 -17.94 -9.97 9.42
C THR A 118 -19.02 -10.84 8.77
N ARG A 119 -19.93 -10.21 8.01
CA ARG A 119 -20.97 -10.92 7.25
C ARG A 119 -20.37 -11.87 6.23
N LEU A 120 -19.36 -11.44 5.47
CA LEU A 120 -18.69 -12.30 4.49
C LEU A 120 -18.09 -13.55 5.17
N LEU A 121 -17.37 -13.36 6.27
CA LEU A 121 -16.69 -14.46 6.98
C LEU A 121 -17.67 -15.49 7.55
N LEU A 122 -18.74 -15.04 8.20
CA LEU A 122 -19.69 -15.94 8.86
C LEU A 122 -20.69 -16.57 7.88
N SER A 123 -21.13 -15.83 6.88
CA SER A 123 -22.15 -16.30 5.92
C SER A 123 -21.61 -17.29 4.90
N ILE A 124 -20.32 -17.22 4.55
CA ILE A 124 -19.73 -18.09 3.53
C ILE A 124 -19.06 -19.29 4.21
N HIS A 125 -19.56 -20.50 3.91
CA HIS A 125 -19.00 -21.74 4.45
C HIS A 125 -17.77 -22.23 3.68
N SER A 126 -17.78 -22.08 2.36
CA SER A 126 -16.66 -22.53 1.51
C SER A 126 -15.44 -21.62 1.66
N LYS A 127 -14.29 -22.19 2.04
CA LYS A 127 -13.02 -21.46 2.18
C LYS A 127 -12.60 -20.77 0.88
N MET A 128 -12.74 -21.45 -0.26
CA MET A 128 -12.37 -20.90 -1.56
C MET A 128 -13.24 -19.71 -1.95
N VAL A 129 -14.57 -19.84 -1.81
CA VAL A 129 -15.51 -18.74 -2.10
C VAL A 129 -15.30 -17.58 -1.13
N LEU A 130 -14.99 -17.88 0.13
CA LEU A 130 -14.69 -16.86 1.13
C LEU A 130 -13.43 -16.07 0.79
N SER A 131 -12.33 -16.76 0.46
CA SER A 131 -11.08 -16.12 0.03
C SER A 131 -11.28 -15.27 -1.23
N LEU A 132 -12.02 -15.79 -2.22
CA LEU A 132 -12.36 -15.04 -3.43
C LEU A 132 -13.21 -13.81 -3.11
N ALA A 133 -14.23 -13.94 -2.27
CA ALA A 133 -15.09 -12.83 -1.86
C ALA A 133 -14.30 -11.74 -1.13
N PHE A 134 -13.34 -12.12 -0.26
CA PHE A 134 -12.45 -11.16 0.40
C PHE A 134 -11.51 -10.48 -0.60
N CYS A 135 -10.93 -11.22 -1.53
CA CYS A 135 -10.06 -10.66 -2.58
C CYS A 135 -10.84 -9.66 -3.46
N VAL A 136 -12.03 -10.03 -3.94
CA VAL A 136 -12.90 -9.16 -4.75
C VAL A 136 -13.37 -7.95 -3.96
N ALA A 137 -13.78 -8.13 -2.70
CA ALA A 137 -14.22 -7.01 -1.86
C ALA A 137 -13.06 -6.03 -1.59
N ALA A 138 -11.86 -6.54 -1.32
CA ALA A 138 -10.67 -5.72 -1.13
C ALA A 138 -10.28 -5.00 -2.43
N ALA A 139 -10.32 -5.66 -3.58
CA ALA A 139 -10.07 -5.04 -4.88
C ALA A 139 -11.10 -3.95 -5.20
N PHE A 140 -12.39 -4.22 -5.00
CA PHE A 140 -13.43 -3.24 -5.23
C PHE A 140 -13.27 -2.02 -4.32
N LEU A 141 -13.03 -2.23 -3.01
CA LEU A 141 -12.80 -1.13 -2.08
C LEU A 141 -11.55 -0.34 -2.45
N SER A 142 -10.45 -1.03 -2.79
CA SER A 142 -9.19 -0.39 -3.14
C SER A 142 -9.21 0.32 -4.49
N ALA A 143 -10.21 0.10 -5.33
CA ALA A 143 -10.44 0.89 -6.54
C ALA A 143 -10.99 2.31 -6.24
N PHE A 144 -11.43 2.55 -5.01
CA PHE A 144 -11.96 3.87 -4.59
C PHE A 144 -11.30 4.41 -3.33
N LEU A 145 -10.53 3.56 -2.64
CA LEU A 145 -9.93 3.83 -1.35
C LEU A 145 -8.46 3.45 -1.39
N ASP A 146 -7.67 4.15 -0.59
CA ASP A 146 -6.27 3.81 -0.42
C ASP A 146 -6.10 2.39 0.16
N ALA A 147 -5.14 1.64 -0.40
CA ALA A 147 -4.86 0.25 -0.06
C ALA A 147 -4.52 0.03 1.43
N LEU A 148 -3.78 0.94 2.07
CA LEU A 148 -3.45 0.84 3.51
C LEU A 148 -4.72 0.79 4.33
N THR A 149 -5.70 1.60 3.92
CA THR A 149 -6.92 1.75 4.69
C THR A 149 -7.84 0.54 4.60
N VAL A 150 -7.94 -0.06 3.41
CA VAL A 150 -8.65 -1.33 3.22
C VAL A 150 -7.98 -2.42 4.06
N VAL A 151 -6.64 -2.52 4.02
CA VAL A 151 -5.89 -3.49 4.84
C VAL A 151 -6.08 -3.24 6.33
N ALA A 152 -6.04 -2.00 6.81
CA ALA A 152 -6.24 -1.64 8.22
C ALA A 152 -7.59 -2.09 8.76
N VAL A 153 -8.63 -1.95 7.95
CA VAL A 153 -9.98 -2.42 8.26
C VAL A 153 -10.00 -3.95 8.38
N VAL A 154 -9.45 -4.66 7.39
CA VAL A 154 -9.41 -6.14 7.42
C VAL A 154 -8.57 -6.64 8.60
N ILE A 155 -7.47 -5.97 8.92
CA ILE A 155 -6.67 -6.22 10.14
C ILE A 155 -7.53 -6.07 11.38
N SER A 156 -8.27 -4.96 11.50
CA SER A 156 -9.14 -4.73 12.66
C SER A 156 -10.22 -5.81 12.83
N VAL A 157 -10.76 -6.33 11.72
CA VAL A 157 -11.70 -7.47 11.73
C VAL A 157 -10.99 -8.72 12.24
N ALA A 158 -9.82 -9.05 11.69
CA ALA A 158 -9.06 -10.24 12.03
C ALA A 158 -8.57 -10.23 13.49
N VAL A 159 -8.07 -9.10 13.99
CA VAL A 159 -7.69 -8.92 15.40
C VAL A 159 -8.88 -9.11 16.32
N GLY A 160 -10.04 -8.52 15.97
CA GLY A 160 -11.28 -8.68 16.73
C GLY A 160 -11.70 -10.14 16.87
N PHE A 161 -11.71 -10.89 15.76
CA PHE A 161 -12.05 -12.31 15.78
C PHE A 161 -11.02 -13.18 16.50
N TYR A 162 -9.74 -12.91 16.27
CA TYR A 162 -8.66 -13.58 16.99
C TYR A 162 -8.84 -13.39 18.50
N GLY A 163 -9.12 -12.17 18.95
CA GLY A 163 -9.32 -11.88 20.37
C GLY A 163 -10.55 -12.52 21.00
N ILE A 164 -11.68 -12.59 20.27
CA ILE A 164 -12.87 -13.29 20.75
C ILE A 164 -12.55 -14.76 21.01
N TYR A 165 -11.91 -15.44 20.05
CA TYR A 165 -11.56 -16.86 20.21
C TYR A 165 -10.48 -17.08 21.27
N HIS A 166 -9.44 -16.24 21.30
CA HIS A 166 -8.36 -16.33 22.27
C HIS A 166 -8.86 -16.16 23.71
N ARG A 167 -9.85 -15.28 23.95
CA ARG A 167 -10.50 -15.11 25.26
C ARG A 167 -11.24 -16.37 25.70
N VAL A 168 -11.91 -17.07 24.78
CA VAL A 168 -12.59 -18.34 25.08
C VAL A 168 -11.57 -19.47 25.33
N ALA A 169 -10.51 -19.54 24.53
CA ALA A 169 -9.48 -20.58 24.63
C ALA A 169 -8.57 -20.44 25.87
N SER A 170 -8.32 -19.22 26.35
CA SER A 170 -7.42 -18.94 27.47
C SER A 170 -8.10 -19.01 28.85
N SER A 171 -9.43 -19.10 28.92
CA SER A 171 -10.22 -19.29 30.16
C SER A 171 -9.95 -18.29 31.32
N ARG A 172 -9.33 -17.13 31.04
CA ARG A 172 -9.04 -16.05 32.00
C ARG A 172 -9.67 -14.71 31.55
N GLY A 173 -9.89 -13.82 32.53
CA GLY A 173 -10.52 -12.50 32.39
C GLY A 173 -9.76 -11.49 31.52
N GLU A 174 -10.19 -10.22 31.55
CA GLU A 174 -9.91 -9.21 30.52
C GLU A 174 -8.45 -8.74 30.36
N GLU A 175 -7.54 -9.10 31.27
CA GLU A 175 -6.11 -8.71 31.26
C GLU A 175 -5.19 -9.83 30.75
N ASN A 176 -5.37 -10.29 29.50
CA ASN A 176 -4.47 -11.27 28.90
C ASN A 176 -3.61 -10.65 27.79
N ASP A 177 -2.30 -10.91 27.84
CA ASP A 177 -1.41 -10.75 26.70
C ASP A 177 -1.81 -11.76 25.61
N MET A 178 -2.25 -11.25 24.46
CA MET A 178 -2.72 -12.07 23.33
C MET A 178 -1.57 -12.81 22.62
N LEU A 179 -0.32 -12.51 22.98
CA LEU A 179 0.89 -13.11 22.45
C LEU A 179 1.38 -14.31 23.28
N ASP A 180 0.86 -14.52 24.50
CA ASP A 180 1.26 -15.62 25.37
C ASP A 180 0.35 -16.84 25.24
N ASP A 181 0.84 -17.86 24.53
CA ASP A 181 0.16 -19.15 24.35
C ASP A 181 0.48 -20.17 25.47
N SER A 182 1.34 -19.84 26.44
CA SER A 182 1.93 -20.81 27.37
C SER A 182 0.87 -21.62 28.13
N HIS A 183 -0.20 -20.95 28.56
CA HIS A 183 -1.27 -21.49 29.39
C HIS A 183 -2.46 -22.09 28.61
N ILE A 184 -2.41 -22.12 27.28
CA ILE A 184 -3.49 -22.71 26.46
C ILE A 184 -3.35 -24.25 26.44
N ASP A 185 -4.46 -24.95 26.66
CA ASP A 185 -4.54 -26.41 26.57
C ASP A 185 -4.05 -26.90 25.19
N PRO A 186 -3.30 -28.02 25.11
CA PRO A 186 -2.84 -28.59 23.86
C PRO A 186 -3.91 -28.73 22.76
N HIS A 187 -5.15 -29.05 23.12
CA HIS A 187 -6.26 -29.15 22.17
C HIS A 187 -6.65 -27.79 21.57
N TYR A 188 -6.73 -26.76 22.39
CA TYR A 188 -7.02 -25.40 21.93
C TYR A 188 -5.84 -24.81 21.14
N LYS A 189 -4.59 -25.22 21.43
CA LYS A 189 -3.41 -24.83 20.65
C LYS A 189 -3.48 -25.29 19.20
N THR A 190 -3.89 -26.54 18.93
CA THR A 190 -4.03 -27.03 17.55
C THR A 190 -5.10 -26.27 16.77
N VAL A 191 -6.25 -26.00 17.39
CA VAL A 191 -7.34 -25.23 16.77
C VAL A 191 -6.91 -23.77 16.53
N LEU A 192 -6.18 -23.18 17.47
CA LEU A 192 -5.64 -21.83 17.34
C LEU A 192 -4.62 -21.72 16.20
N GLU A 193 -3.71 -22.68 16.04
CA GLU A 193 -2.78 -22.71 14.91
C GLU A 193 -3.48 -22.82 13.56
N GLN A 194 -4.51 -23.66 13.46
CA GLN A 194 -5.35 -23.74 12.27
C GLN A 194 -6.03 -22.40 11.98
N PHE A 195 -6.58 -21.75 13.01
CA PHE A 195 -7.19 -20.44 12.89
C PHE A 195 -6.20 -19.36 12.46
N ARG A 196 -4.97 -19.37 12.99
CA ARG A 196 -3.86 -18.51 12.53
C ARG A 196 -3.54 -18.75 11.06
N GLY A 197 -3.50 -20.01 10.62
CA GLY A 197 -3.37 -20.39 9.21
C GLY A 197 -4.46 -19.79 8.33
N PHE A 198 -5.72 -19.96 8.74
CA PHE A 198 -6.88 -19.40 8.06
C PHE A 198 -6.81 -17.87 7.94
N LEU A 199 -6.51 -17.16 9.04
CA LEU A 199 -6.41 -15.70 9.06
C LEU A 199 -5.25 -15.20 8.18
N ARG A 200 -4.08 -15.84 8.21
CA ARG A 200 -2.96 -15.50 7.30
C ARG A 200 -3.37 -15.57 5.84
N SER A 201 -3.97 -16.68 5.42
CA SER A 201 -4.43 -16.84 4.03
C SER A 201 -5.43 -15.75 3.66
N LEU A 202 -6.39 -15.45 4.55
CA LEU A 202 -7.39 -14.41 4.32
C LEU A 202 -6.77 -13.02 4.19
N MET A 203 -5.80 -12.68 5.06
CA MET A 203 -5.09 -11.40 5.01
C MET A 203 -4.26 -11.26 3.74
N MET A 204 -3.60 -12.32 3.29
CA MET A 204 -2.85 -12.29 2.04
C MET A 204 -3.75 -12.08 0.83
N HIS A 205 -4.92 -12.74 0.77
CA HIS A 205 -5.90 -12.51 -0.29
C HIS A 205 -6.47 -11.10 -0.29
N ALA A 206 -6.75 -10.54 0.90
CA ALA A 206 -7.19 -9.17 1.02
C ALA A 206 -6.10 -8.19 0.56
N GLY A 207 -4.85 -8.38 0.99
CA GLY A 207 -3.73 -7.54 0.58
C GLY A 207 -3.46 -7.62 -0.93
N VAL A 208 -3.48 -8.80 -1.54
CA VAL A 208 -3.34 -8.91 -3.00
C VAL A 208 -4.54 -8.29 -3.71
N GLY A 209 -5.75 -8.48 -3.15
CA GLY A 209 -6.96 -7.82 -3.62
C GLY A 209 -6.78 -6.30 -3.68
N THR A 210 -6.18 -5.67 -2.65
CA THR A 210 -5.93 -4.22 -2.68
C THR A 210 -5.00 -3.81 -3.82
N ALA A 211 -3.92 -4.56 -4.08
CA ALA A 211 -3.04 -4.26 -5.22
C ALA A 211 -3.75 -4.43 -6.58
N LEU A 212 -4.54 -5.49 -6.72
CA LEU A 212 -5.33 -5.77 -7.92
C LEU A 212 -6.36 -4.69 -8.23
N GLY A 213 -7.06 -4.19 -7.21
CA GLY A 213 -8.01 -3.10 -7.36
C GLY A 213 -7.35 -1.73 -7.47
N GLY A 214 -6.28 -1.53 -6.72
CA GLY A 214 -5.54 -0.29 -6.62
C GLY A 214 -5.00 0.15 -7.98
N VAL A 215 -4.30 -0.74 -8.68
CA VAL A 215 -3.73 -0.49 -10.00
C VAL A 215 -4.75 -0.08 -11.07
N MET A 216 -6.03 -0.42 -10.89
CA MET A 216 -7.07 -0.13 -11.89
C MET A 216 -7.51 1.34 -11.91
N THR A 217 -7.27 2.09 -10.83
CA THR A 217 -7.85 3.41 -10.65
C THR A 217 -6.83 4.41 -10.11
N MET A 218 -7.12 5.69 -10.31
CA MET A 218 -6.25 6.80 -9.89
C MET A 218 -6.10 6.90 -8.36
N VAL A 219 -7.11 6.47 -7.59
CA VAL A 219 -7.20 6.72 -6.13
C VAL A 219 -6.56 5.62 -5.30
N GLY A 220 -6.55 4.40 -5.84
CA GLY A 220 -6.29 3.21 -5.05
C GLY A 220 -4.90 3.13 -4.45
N GLU A 221 -3.91 3.71 -5.15
CA GLU A 221 -2.54 3.83 -4.65
C GLU A 221 -1.98 5.23 -4.94
N PRO A 222 -1.17 5.81 -4.03
CA PRO A 222 -0.70 7.20 -4.17
C PRO A 222 0.05 7.50 -5.48
N GLN A 223 0.84 6.54 -5.98
CA GLN A 223 1.59 6.69 -7.23
C GLN A 223 0.70 6.80 -8.46
N ASN A 224 -0.49 6.22 -8.43
CA ASN A 224 -1.42 6.27 -9.56
C ASN A 224 -1.87 7.71 -9.79
N LEU A 225 -2.07 8.48 -8.71
CA LEU A 225 -2.41 9.90 -8.77
C LEU A 225 -1.24 10.73 -9.31
N ILE A 226 0.00 10.43 -8.90
CA ILE A 226 1.23 11.09 -9.42
C ILE A 226 1.32 10.88 -10.93
N ILE A 227 1.14 9.64 -11.38
CA ILE A 227 1.21 9.28 -12.80
C ILE A 227 0.08 9.92 -13.60
N ALA A 228 -1.15 9.88 -13.07
CA ALA A 228 -2.30 10.48 -13.74
C ALA A 228 -2.14 11.99 -13.89
N LYS A 229 -1.61 12.69 -12.87
CA LYS A 229 -1.34 14.13 -12.92
C LYS A 229 -0.24 14.46 -13.91
N ALA A 230 0.84 13.69 -13.94
CA ALA A 230 1.91 13.86 -14.91
C ALA A 230 1.41 13.69 -16.35
N ALA A 231 0.44 12.80 -16.57
CA ALA A 231 -0.17 12.54 -17.87
C ALA A 231 -1.45 13.34 -18.18
N GLY A 232 -1.94 14.14 -17.24
CA GLY A 232 -3.18 14.92 -17.40
C GLY A 232 -4.44 14.07 -17.52
N TRP A 233 -4.47 12.87 -16.93
CA TRP A 233 -5.61 11.96 -17.01
C TRP A 233 -6.60 12.18 -15.87
N HIS A 234 -7.90 12.11 -16.17
CA HIS A 234 -8.95 12.07 -15.16
C HIS A 234 -9.28 10.61 -14.75
N PHE A 235 -10.17 10.43 -13.79
CA PHE A 235 -10.50 9.11 -13.22
C PHE A 235 -10.90 8.09 -14.29
N GLY A 236 -11.82 8.48 -15.20
CA GLY A 236 -12.29 7.62 -16.29
C GLY A 236 -11.20 7.31 -17.31
N ASP A 237 -10.43 8.32 -17.72
CA ASP A 237 -9.32 8.15 -18.67
C ASP A 237 -8.26 7.20 -18.13
N PHE A 238 -7.89 7.38 -16.86
CA PHE A 238 -6.94 6.49 -16.18
C PHE A 238 -7.44 5.05 -16.20
N PHE A 239 -8.69 4.82 -15.80
CA PHE A 239 -9.27 3.47 -15.80
C PHE A 239 -9.25 2.83 -17.20
N LEU A 240 -9.65 3.57 -18.23
CA LEU A 240 -9.68 3.08 -19.60
C LEU A 240 -8.27 2.78 -20.13
N ARG A 241 -7.31 3.68 -19.91
CA ARG A 241 -5.91 3.52 -20.35
C ARG A 241 -5.20 2.37 -19.64
N MET A 242 -5.54 2.11 -18.38
CA MET A 242 -4.99 0.99 -17.62
C MET A 242 -5.65 -0.35 -17.98
N SER A 243 -6.92 -0.34 -18.42
CA SER A 243 -7.72 -1.55 -18.63
C SER A 243 -7.13 -2.62 -19.56
N PRO A 244 -6.33 -2.31 -20.62
CA PRO A 244 -5.68 -3.33 -21.44
C PRO A 244 -4.78 -4.26 -20.63
N VAL A 245 -4.18 -3.76 -19.56
CA VAL A 245 -3.29 -4.54 -18.67
C VAL A 245 -4.04 -4.98 -17.42
N THR A 246 -4.76 -4.07 -16.75
CA THR A 246 -5.27 -4.32 -15.41
C THR A 246 -6.47 -5.27 -15.38
N VAL A 247 -7.32 -5.28 -16.41
CA VAL A 247 -8.48 -6.20 -16.46
C VAL A 247 -8.04 -7.67 -16.65
N PRO A 248 -7.17 -8.01 -17.62
CA PRO A 248 -6.62 -9.37 -17.72
C PRO A 248 -5.89 -9.81 -16.45
N VAL A 249 -5.11 -8.90 -15.84
CA VAL A 249 -4.37 -9.16 -14.60
C VAL A 249 -5.32 -9.40 -13.43
N LEU A 250 -6.39 -8.62 -13.29
CA LEU A 250 -7.43 -8.85 -12.27
C LEU A 250 -8.02 -10.26 -12.40
N ILE A 251 -8.42 -10.65 -13.61
CA ILE A 251 -9.00 -11.97 -13.86
C ILE A 251 -8.00 -13.07 -13.47
N CYS A 252 -6.74 -12.96 -13.93
CA CYS A 252 -5.71 -13.95 -13.62
C CYS A 252 -5.35 -13.98 -12.11
N GLY A 253 -5.38 -12.83 -11.43
CA GLY A 253 -5.20 -12.73 -9.99
C GLY A 253 -6.32 -13.43 -9.21
N LEU A 254 -7.58 -13.22 -9.60
CA LEU A 254 -8.73 -13.91 -9.01
C LEU A 254 -8.70 -15.42 -9.28
N LEU A 255 -8.27 -15.84 -10.47
CA LEU A 255 -8.05 -17.25 -10.78
C LEU A 255 -6.93 -17.85 -9.91
N THR A 256 -5.85 -17.10 -9.69
CA THR A 256 -4.74 -17.50 -8.80
C THR A 256 -5.23 -17.67 -7.36
N CYS A 257 -6.08 -16.77 -6.87
CA CYS A 257 -6.73 -16.88 -5.56
C CYS A 257 -7.47 -18.21 -5.39
N MET A 258 -8.29 -18.59 -6.37
CA MET A 258 -9.00 -19.86 -6.34
C MET A 258 -8.04 -21.05 -6.43
N LEU A 259 -7.01 -20.97 -7.27
CA LEU A 259 -6.05 -22.05 -7.50
C LEU A 259 -5.22 -22.36 -6.25
N VAL A 260 -4.63 -21.34 -5.61
CA VAL A 260 -3.78 -21.54 -4.42
C VAL A 260 -4.58 -22.09 -3.23
N GLU A 261 -5.85 -21.68 -3.10
CA GLU A 261 -6.76 -22.21 -2.08
C GLU A 261 -7.16 -23.66 -2.35
N LYS A 262 -7.48 -23.99 -3.61
CA LYS A 262 -7.86 -25.35 -4.00
C LYS A 262 -6.69 -26.33 -3.86
N MET A 263 -5.50 -25.92 -4.28
CA MET A 263 -4.30 -26.75 -4.27
C MET A 263 -3.59 -26.79 -2.91
N ARG A 264 -3.98 -25.92 -1.98
CA ARG A 264 -3.35 -25.75 -0.65
C ARG A 264 -1.83 -25.47 -0.73
N TRP A 265 -1.41 -24.76 -1.78
CA TRP A 265 0.00 -24.42 -1.98
C TRP A 265 0.40 -23.21 -1.17
N PHE A 266 1.70 -23.02 -0.94
CA PHE A 266 2.29 -21.83 -0.31
C PHE A 266 1.72 -21.47 1.08
N GLY A 267 1.04 -22.38 1.77
CA GLY A 267 0.41 -22.10 3.07
C GLY A 267 -1.03 -21.56 3.00
N TYR A 268 -1.68 -21.66 1.83
CA TYR A 268 -3.12 -21.45 1.65
C TYR A 268 -3.92 -22.74 1.87
N GLY A 269 -5.26 -22.64 1.92
CA GLY A 269 -6.15 -23.79 2.00
C GLY A 269 -6.59 -24.18 3.41
N GLU A 270 -6.12 -23.48 4.45
CA GLU A 270 -6.55 -23.69 5.83
C GLU A 270 -7.99 -23.22 6.04
N THR A 271 -8.83 -24.10 6.58
CA THR A 271 -10.25 -23.84 6.80
C THR A 271 -10.51 -23.24 8.17
N LEU A 272 -11.56 -22.43 8.29
CA LEU A 272 -12.03 -21.94 9.59
C LEU A 272 -12.52 -23.13 10.44
N PRO A 273 -11.93 -23.40 11.62
CA PRO A 273 -12.39 -24.50 12.46
C PRO A 273 -13.83 -24.28 12.93
N GLU A 274 -14.64 -25.34 12.95
CA GLU A 274 -16.07 -25.24 13.32
C GLU A 274 -16.28 -24.63 14.70
N LYS A 275 -15.47 -25.05 15.69
CA LYS A 275 -15.50 -24.46 17.05
C LYS A 275 -15.27 -22.96 17.07
N VAL A 276 -14.35 -22.47 16.22
CA VAL A 276 -14.08 -21.02 16.11
C VAL A 276 -15.29 -20.34 15.49
N ARG A 277 -15.83 -20.92 14.40
CA ARG A 277 -17.03 -20.38 13.73
C ARG A 277 -18.22 -20.29 14.70
N ASP A 278 -18.47 -21.32 15.51
CA ASP A 278 -19.58 -21.34 16.47
C ASP A 278 -19.44 -20.22 17.51
N VAL A 279 -18.23 -20.04 18.06
CA VAL A 279 -17.93 -18.96 19.01
C VAL A 279 -18.15 -17.59 18.37
N LEU A 280 -17.66 -17.39 17.14
CA LEU A 280 -17.82 -16.13 16.42
C LEU A 280 -19.29 -15.86 16.05
N GLN A 281 -20.03 -16.89 15.64
CA GLN A 281 -21.45 -16.79 15.30
C GLN A 281 -22.29 -16.43 16.53
N GLN A 282 -22.05 -17.09 17.67
CA GLN A 282 -22.73 -16.77 18.93
C GLN A 282 -22.45 -15.33 19.36
N PHE A 283 -21.20 -14.86 19.21
CA PHE A 283 -20.84 -13.48 19.52
C PHE A 283 -21.53 -12.46 18.59
N ASP A 284 -21.58 -12.73 17.27
CA ASP A 284 -22.29 -11.88 16.30
C ASP A 284 -23.81 -11.84 16.58
N ASP A 285 -24.43 -12.98 16.89
CA ASP A 285 -25.86 -13.08 17.20
C ASP A 285 -26.21 -12.30 18.47
N GLN A 286 -25.38 -12.41 19.51
CA GLN A 286 -25.54 -11.61 20.74
C GLN A 286 -25.35 -10.11 20.46
N SER A 287 -24.34 -9.74 19.68
CA SER A 287 -24.07 -8.35 19.30
C SER A 287 -25.21 -7.74 18.49
N ARG A 288 -25.85 -8.53 17.61
CA ARG A 288 -27.01 -8.11 16.83
C ARG A 288 -28.24 -7.88 17.67
N LYS A 289 -28.51 -8.75 18.65
CA LYS A 289 -29.63 -8.58 19.60
C LYS A 289 -29.47 -7.30 20.41
N LYS A 290 -28.24 -6.88 20.69
CA LYS A 290 -27.92 -5.63 21.40
C LYS A 290 -27.88 -4.39 20.51
N ARG A 291 -27.92 -4.53 19.18
CA ARG A 291 -27.78 -3.38 18.26
C ARG A 291 -28.96 -2.43 18.38
N THR A 292 -28.66 -1.19 18.72
CA THR A 292 -29.68 -0.15 18.93
C THR A 292 -30.21 0.39 17.59
N ARG A 293 -31.31 1.17 17.64
CA ARG A 293 -31.79 1.92 16.46
C ARG A 293 -30.76 2.93 15.98
N GLN A 294 -30.03 3.56 16.91
CA GLN A 294 -28.97 4.52 16.60
C GLN A 294 -27.85 3.85 15.79
N ASP A 295 -27.40 2.66 16.19
CA ASP A 295 -26.36 1.92 15.45
C ASP A 295 -26.81 1.56 14.03
N LYS A 296 -28.08 1.18 13.86
CA LYS A 296 -28.65 0.91 12.53
C LYS A 296 -28.64 2.16 11.65
N ILE A 297 -29.02 3.31 12.19
CA ILE A 297 -28.99 4.59 11.46
C ILE A 297 -27.55 4.96 11.09
N LYS A 298 -26.59 4.81 12.01
CA LYS A 298 -25.16 5.06 11.72
C LYS A 298 -24.66 4.22 10.54
N LEU A 299 -25.02 2.93 10.49
CA LEU A 299 -24.65 2.05 9.36
C LEU A 299 -25.29 2.49 8.04
N ILE A 300 -26.55 2.94 8.04
CA ILE A 300 -27.23 3.44 6.84
C ILE A 300 -26.58 4.73 6.35
N VAL A 301 -26.30 5.67 7.27
CA VAL A 301 -25.60 6.92 6.97
C VAL A 301 -24.23 6.64 6.35
N GLN A 302 -23.44 5.75 6.96
CA GLN A 302 -22.16 5.34 6.38
C GLN A 302 -22.35 4.70 4.99
N ALA A 303 -23.36 3.86 4.77
CA ALA A 303 -23.61 3.28 3.45
C ALA A 303 -23.91 4.36 2.39
N ILE A 304 -24.71 5.37 2.74
CA ILE A 304 -24.99 6.52 1.87
C ILE A 304 -23.70 7.31 1.57
N ILE A 305 -22.86 7.55 2.58
CA ILE A 305 -21.57 8.23 2.41
C ILE A 305 -20.63 7.41 1.51
N GLY A 306 -20.67 6.08 1.60
CA GLY A 306 -19.92 5.20 0.70
C GLY A 306 -20.35 5.34 -0.76
N VAL A 307 -21.66 5.45 -1.01
CA VAL A 307 -22.20 5.73 -2.36
C VAL A 307 -21.80 7.13 -2.84
N TRP A 308 -21.86 8.12 -1.95
CA TRP A 308 -21.39 9.49 -2.23
C TRP A 308 -19.93 9.50 -2.67
N LEU A 309 -19.05 8.84 -1.92
CA LEU A 309 -17.62 8.74 -2.23
C LEU A 309 -17.40 8.15 -3.63
N VAL A 310 -18.01 7.00 -3.94
CA VAL A 310 -17.87 6.35 -5.26
C VAL A 310 -18.35 7.28 -6.37
N THR A 311 -19.49 7.95 -6.16
CA THR A 311 -20.07 8.88 -7.16
C THR A 311 -19.18 10.11 -7.36
N ALA A 312 -18.67 10.71 -6.28
CA ALA A 312 -17.83 11.90 -6.33
C ALA A 312 -16.50 11.64 -7.04
N LEU A 313 -15.91 10.46 -6.83
CA LEU A 313 -14.69 10.02 -7.52
C LEU A 313 -14.96 9.74 -9.00
N ALA A 314 -16.02 8.98 -9.31
CA ALA A 314 -16.36 8.62 -10.68
C ALA A 314 -16.67 9.83 -11.56
N LEU A 315 -17.30 10.87 -10.98
CA LEU A 315 -17.62 12.11 -11.67
C LEU A 315 -16.55 13.20 -11.54
N HIS A 316 -15.42 12.91 -10.86
CA HIS A 316 -14.34 13.86 -10.62
C HIS A 316 -14.84 15.21 -10.07
N LEU A 317 -15.71 15.19 -9.05
CA LEU A 317 -16.36 16.42 -8.55
C LEU A 317 -15.39 17.41 -7.87
N ALA A 318 -14.27 16.91 -7.34
CA ALA A 318 -13.21 17.69 -6.72
C ALA A 318 -11.91 16.86 -6.65
N GLU A 319 -10.83 17.48 -6.20
CA GLU A 319 -9.59 16.77 -5.85
C GLU A 319 -9.88 15.66 -4.82
N VAL A 320 -9.20 14.52 -4.98
CA VAL A 320 -9.47 13.30 -4.22
C VAL A 320 -9.38 13.53 -2.70
N GLY A 321 -8.40 14.31 -2.24
CA GLY A 321 -8.27 14.67 -0.83
C GLY A 321 -9.46 15.47 -0.28
N LEU A 322 -10.02 16.38 -1.07
CA LEU A 322 -11.21 17.15 -0.68
C LEU A 322 -12.45 16.28 -0.62
N ILE A 323 -12.57 15.29 -1.51
CA ILE A 323 -13.62 14.27 -1.43
C ILE A 323 -13.47 13.49 -0.12
N GLY A 324 -12.26 13.07 0.24
CA GLY A 324 -11.97 12.44 1.54
C GLY A 324 -12.38 13.32 2.73
N LEU A 325 -12.10 14.63 2.68
CA LEU A 325 -12.52 15.58 3.71
C LEU A 325 -14.06 15.67 3.81
N SER A 326 -14.76 15.65 2.67
CA SER A 326 -16.23 15.61 2.66
C SER A 326 -16.78 14.36 3.35
N VAL A 327 -16.13 13.20 3.19
CA VAL A 327 -16.48 11.95 3.89
C VAL A 327 -16.33 12.12 5.40
N ILE A 328 -15.22 12.71 5.87
CA ILE A 328 -15.00 13.00 7.30
C ILE A 328 -16.12 13.89 7.83
N ILE A 329 -16.41 15.00 7.16
CA ILE A 329 -17.41 15.99 7.59
C ILE A 329 -18.80 15.35 7.66
N LEU A 330 -19.23 14.67 6.58
CA LEU A 330 -20.54 14.02 6.53
C LEU A 330 -20.66 12.90 7.58
N ALA A 331 -19.62 12.07 7.73
CA ALA A 331 -19.65 10.96 8.66
C ALA A 331 -19.70 11.45 10.12
N THR A 332 -18.86 12.42 10.47
CA THR A 332 -18.82 12.94 11.85
C THR A 332 -20.10 13.70 12.19
N ALA A 333 -20.57 14.58 11.31
CA ALA A 333 -21.79 15.36 11.52
C ALA A 333 -23.05 14.48 11.63
N LEU A 334 -23.18 13.46 10.77
CA LEU A 334 -24.38 12.62 10.71
C LEU A 334 -24.35 11.41 11.67
N THR A 335 -23.22 11.12 12.32
CA THR A 335 -23.11 10.06 13.34
C THR A 335 -22.91 10.58 14.77
N GLY A 336 -22.82 11.91 14.94
CA GLY A 336 -22.73 12.57 16.24
C GLY A 336 -21.34 12.53 16.87
N VAL A 337 -20.28 12.55 16.06
CA VAL A 337 -18.90 12.68 16.54
C VAL A 337 -18.52 14.16 16.52
N THR A 338 -18.41 14.77 17.70
CA THR A 338 -18.11 16.21 17.84
C THR A 338 -16.84 16.50 18.63
N ASP A 339 -16.28 15.48 19.28
CA ASP A 339 -15.09 15.61 20.13
C ASP A 339 -13.82 15.70 19.27
N GLU A 340 -13.00 16.72 19.50
CA GLU A 340 -11.77 16.95 18.76
C GLU A 340 -10.77 15.79 18.93
N HIS A 341 -10.68 15.21 20.12
CA HIS A 341 -9.76 14.09 20.37
C HIS A 341 -10.17 12.83 19.59
N ALA A 342 -11.47 12.55 19.51
CA ALA A 342 -12.02 11.50 18.67
C ALA A 342 -11.73 11.74 17.18
N ILE A 343 -11.79 12.99 16.71
CA ILE A 343 -11.46 13.36 15.34
C ILE A 343 -9.95 13.21 15.08
N GLY A 344 -9.10 13.74 15.97
CA GLY A 344 -7.64 13.68 15.84
C GLY A 344 -7.11 12.24 15.77
N LYS A 345 -7.78 11.30 16.46
CA LYS A 345 -7.42 9.87 16.39
C LYS A 345 -7.52 9.29 14.98
N ALA A 346 -8.42 9.80 14.13
CA ALA A 346 -8.55 9.35 12.74
C ALA A 346 -7.31 9.66 11.88
N PHE A 347 -6.55 10.70 12.23
CA PHE A 347 -5.35 11.12 11.50
C PHE A 347 -4.06 10.43 11.98
N THR A 348 -4.11 9.73 13.12
CA THR A 348 -2.92 9.11 13.70
C THR A 348 -2.33 8.02 12.82
N GLU A 349 -3.18 7.31 12.06
CA GLU A 349 -2.73 6.22 11.18
C GLU A 349 -2.12 6.74 9.86
N SER A 350 -2.58 7.89 9.33
CA SER A 350 -2.13 8.41 8.03
C SER A 350 -0.91 9.33 8.12
N LEU A 351 -0.85 10.21 9.13
CA LEU A 351 0.18 11.25 9.21
C LEU A 351 1.62 10.74 9.26
N PRO A 352 1.97 9.63 9.95
CA PRO A 352 3.34 9.11 9.92
C PRO A 352 3.80 8.70 8.51
N PHE A 353 2.89 8.20 7.67
CA PHE A 353 3.19 7.85 6.29
C PHE A 353 3.24 9.10 5.40
N THR A 354 2.32 10.06 5.60
CA THR A 354 2.37 11.37 4.93
C THR A 354 3.69 12.10 5.20
N ALA A 355 4.20 12.07 6.43
CA ALA A 355 5.49 12.65 6.78
C ALA A 355 6.67 11.90 6.12
N LEU A 356 6.58 10.57 6.01
CA LEU A 356 7.58 9.76 5.31
C LEU A 356 7.60 10.11 3.81
N LEU A 357 6.43 10.35 3.21
CA LEU A 357 6.34 10.76 1.81
C LEU A 357 6.99 12.14 1.58
N THR A 358 6.88 13.08 2.52
CA THR A 358 7.64 14.35 2.45
C THR A 358 9.15 14.10 2.46
N VAL A 359 9.63 13.13 3.24
CA VAL A 359 11.05 12.71 3.20
C VAL A 359 11.39 12.10 1.84
N PHE A 360 10.48 11.34 1.23
CA PHE A 360 10.69 10.75 -0.11
C PHE A 360 10.86 11.84 -1.14
N PHE A 361 10.03 12.88 -1.13
CA PHE A 361 10.15 14.00 -2.05
C PHE A 361 11.49 14.73 -1.92
N SER A 362 12.08 14.78 -0.72
CA SER A 362 13.46 15.26 -0.56
C SER A 362 14.48 14.38 -1.28
N ILE A 363 14.35 13.06 -1.20
CA ILE A 363 15.24 12.13 -1.92
C ILE A 363 15.01 12.19 -3.43
N VAL A 364 13.75 12.35 -3.88
CA VAL A 364 13.41 12.57 -5.29
C VAL A 364 14.06 13.86 -5.80
N ALA A 365 14.01 14.95 -5.03
CA ALA A 365 14.68 16.20 -5.40
C ALA A 365 16.20 16.00 -5.58
N VAL A 366 16.85 15.21 -4.71
CA VAL A 366 18.26 14.82 -4.89
C VAL A 366 18.47 14.01 -6.18
N ILE A 367 17.59 13.07 -6.48
CA ILE A 367 17.68 12.25 -7.69
C ILE A 367 17.63 13.11 -8.95
N ILE A 368 16.71 14.08 -8.97
CA ILE A 368 16.52 15.02 -10.07
C ILE A 368 17.74 15.95 -10.19
N ASP A 369 18.14 16.61 -9.10
CA ASP A 369 19.26 17.58 -9.09
C ASP A 369 20.61 16.94 -9.45
N GLN A 370 20.81 15.67 -9.08
CA GLN A 370 22.03 14.92 -9.37
C GLN A 370 21.93 14.11 -10.68
N HIS A 371 20.81 14.17 -11.39
CA HIS A 371 20.54 13.47 -12.65
C HIS A 371 20.85 11.96 -12.59
N LEU A 372 20.53 11.31 -11.47
CA LEU A 372 20.98 9.94 -11.20
C LEU A 372 20.43 8.94 -12.23
N PHE A 373 19.17 9.10 -12.62
CA PHE A 373 18.49 8.18 -13.54
C PHE A 373 18.68 8.52 -15.02
N ALA A 374 19.24 9.68 -15.37
CA ALA A 374 19.42 10.09 -16.76
C ALA A 374 20.16 9.04 -17.62
N PRO A 375 21.23 8.36 -17.17
CA PRO A 375 21.90 7.33 -17.96
C PRO A 375 21.02 6.10 -18.21
N ILE A 376 20.20 5.70 -17.23
CA ILE A 376 19.27 4.57 -17.33
C ILE A 376 18.18 4.90 -18.35
N ILE A 377 17.62 6.10 -18.27
CA ILE A 377 16.57 6.56 -19.17
C ILE A 377 17.10 6.69 -20.59
N GLN A 378 18.27 7.29 -20.79
CA GLN A 378 18.91 7.36 -22.10
C GLN A 378 19.17 5.97 -22.70
N PHE A 379 19.62 5.01 -21.90
CA PHE A 379 19.79 3.63 -22.34
C PHE A 379 18.45 3.02 -22.82
N VAL A 380 17.36 3.23 -22.07
CA VAL A 380 16.05 2.72 -22.48
C VAL A 380 15.53 3.44 -23.73
N LEU A 381 15.67 4.76 -23.81
CA LEU A 381 15.22 5.57 -24.95
C LEU A 381 15.95 5.26 -26.26
N GLN A 382 17.16 4.69 -26.20
CA GLN A 382 17.87 4.17 -27.38
C GLN A 382 17.26 2.89 -27.96
N ALA A 383 16.43 2.18 -27.20
CA ALA A 383 15.72 1.01 -27.68
C ALA A 383 14.53 1.41 -28.56
N SER A 384 14.05 0.48 -29.40
CA SER A 384 12.82 0.68 -30.19
C SER A 384 11.62 0.98 -29.28
N GLU A 385 10.64 1.76 -29.75
CA GLU A 385 9.45 2.15 -28.98
C GLU A 385 8.74 0.98 -28.28
N HIS A 386 8.64 -0.18 -28.95
CA HIS A 386 8.07 -1.39 -28.38
C HIS A 386 8.89 -1.92 -27.20
N ALA A 387 10.22 -2.04 -27.39
CA ALA A 387 11.15 -2.49 -26.36
C ALA A 387 11.21 -1.51 -25.16
N GLN A 388 11.00 -0.21 -25.38
CA GLN A 388 10.94 0.77 -24.29
C GLN A 388 9.85 0.40 -23.27
N LEU A 389 8.64 0.04 -23.72
CA LEU A 389 7.53 -0.32 -22.82
C LEU A 389 7.91 -1.48 -21.91
N THR A 390 8.48 -2.53 -22.49
CA THR A 390 8.90 -3.74 -21.77
C THR A 390 10.08 -3.48 -20.83
N LEU A 391 11.07 -2.69 -21.24
CA LEU A 391 12.20 -2.31 -20.38
C LEU A 391 11.75 -1.44 -19.20
N PHE A 392 10.90 -0.44 -19.44
CA PHE A 392 10.33 0.37 -18.36
C PHE A 392 9.53 -0.51 -17.40
N TYR A 393 8.65 -1.39 -17.88
CA TYR A 393 7.90 -2.31 -17.02
C TYR A 393 8.81 -3.18 -16.14
N LEU A 394 9.84 -3.80 -16.73
CA LEU A 394 10.73 -4.71 -16.01
C LEU A 394 11.63 -3.99 -14.99
N PHE A 395 12.22 -2.86 -15.36
CA PHE A 395 13.05 -2.10 -14.42
C PHE A 395 12.25 -1.50 -13.27
N ASN A 396 11.06 -0.94 -13.56
CA ASN A 396 10.15 -0.48 -12.53
C ASN A 396 9.73 -1.62 -11.62
N GLY A 397 9.40 -2.78 -12.19
CA GLY A 397 9.03 -3.97 -11.44
C GLY A 397 10.12 -4.48 -10.52
N LEU A 398 11.35 -4.55 -11.02
CA LEU A 398 12.48 -4.99 -10.22
C LEU A 398 12.73 -4.04 -9.05
N LEU A 399 12.80 -2.73 -9.29
CA LEU A 399 13.03 -1.75 -8.24
C LEU A 399 11.87 -1.66 -7.25
N SER A 400 10.63 -1.68 -7.75
CA SER A 400 9.43 -1.63 -6.91
C SER A 400 9.18 -2.93 -6.14
N SER A 401 9.83 -4.04 -6.50
CA SER A 401 9.78 -5.27 -5.70
C SER A 401 10.62 -5.18 -4.42
N ILE A 402 11.59 -4.25 -4.36
CA ILE A 402 12.51 -4.09 -3.22
C ILE A 402 12.40 -2.72 -2.54
N SER A 403 11.76 -1.75 -3.18
CA SER A 403 11.55 -0.38 -2.71
C SER A 403 10.08 0.02 -2.83
N ASP A 404 9.70 1.08 -2.12
CA ASP A 404 8.34 1.59 -2.13
C ASP A 404 7.89 2.02 -3.54
N ASN A 405 6.68 1.60 -3.93
CA ASN A 405 6.12 1.84 -5.26
C ASN A 405 5.85 3.32 -5.56
N VAL A 406 5.58 4.16 -4.54
CA VAL A 406 5.42 5.61 -4.69
C VAL A 406 6.74 6.26 -5.06
N PHE A 407 7.82 5.84 -4.41
CA PHE A 407 9.15 6.32 -4.71
C PHE A 407 9.56 5.99 -6.16
N VAL A 408 9.43 4.73 -6.59
CA VAL A 408 9.81 4.31 -7.94
C VAL A 408 8.93 4.98 -9.00
N GLY A 409 7.60 5.00 -8.79
CA GLY A 409 6.66 5.59 -9.74
C GLY A 409 6.94 7.08 -10.00
N THR A 410 7.26 7.84 -8.96
CA THR A 410 7.56 9.28 -9.05
C THR A 410 8.79 9.55 -9.91
N ILE A 411 9.88 8.81 -9.70
CA ILE A 411 11.13 9.00 -10.45
C ILE A 411 10.89 8.73 -11.94
N TYR A 412 10.36 7.55 -12.27
CA TYR A 412 10.25 7.12 -13.66
C TYR A 412 9.25 7.95 -14.47
N ILE A 413 8.15 8.41 -13.85
CA ILE A 413 7.19 9.24 -14.58
C ILE A 413 7.72 10.66 -14.82
N ASN A 414 8.44 11.24 -13.86
CA ASN A 414 9.06 12.55 -14.03
C ASN A 414 10.13 12.52 -15.13
N GLU A 415 10.95 11.47 -15.17
CA GLU A 415 11.94 11.27 -16.23
C GLU A 415 11.29 11.05 -17.61
N ALA A 416 10.23 10.23 -17.68
CA ALA A 416 9.48 10.02 -18.93
C ALA A 416 8.83 11.33 -19.40
N LYS A 417 8.29 12.13 -18.48
CA LYS A 417 7.70 13.44 -18.79
C LYS A 417 8.76 14.42 -19.29
N ALA A 418 9.92 14.49 -18.64
CA ALA A 418 11.04 15.32 -19.07
C ALA A 418 11.54 14.90 -20.47
N ALA A 419 11.59 13.60 -20.75
CA ALA A 419 11.94 13.09 -22.09
C ALA A 419 10.92 13.53 -23.16
N MET A 420 9.63 13.54 -22.83
CA MET A 420 8.57 14.04 -23.71
C MET A 420 8.70 15.55 -23.95
N GLU A 421 8.87 16.34 -22.88
CA GLU A 421 8.99 17.80 -22.95
C GLU A 421 10.23 18.25 -23.75
N ASN A 422 11.33 17.48 -23.68
CA ASN A 422 12.54 17.70 -24.46
C ASN A 422 12.46 17.14 -25.90
N GLY A 423 11.33 16.55 -26.30
CA GLY A 423 11.10 16.01 -27.64
C GLY A 423 11.79 14.68 -27.94
N ALA A 424 12.31 13.98 -26.93
CA ALA A 424 12.93 12.66 -27.09
C ALA A 424 11.91 11.54 -27.33
N ILE A 425 10.67 11.71 -26.84
CA ILE A 425 9.54 10.80 -27.09
C ILE A 425 8.28 11.58 -27.46
N SER A 426 7.38 10.95 -28.21
CA SER A 426 6.07 11.53 -28.54
C SER A 426 5.11 11.46 -27.35
N LEU A 427 4.06 12.31 -27.34
CA LEU A 427 2.99 12.23 -26.35
C LEU A 427 2.35 10.84 -26.31
N LYS A 428 2.08 10.24 -27.48
CA LYS A 428 1.53 8.88 -27.58
C LYS A 428 2.44 7.86 -26.90
N GLN A 429 3.76 7.95 -27.11
CA GLN A 429 4.72 7.05 -26.49
C GLN A 429 4.80 7.27 -24.98
N PHE A 430 4.79 8.53 -24.53
CA PHE A 430 4.73 8.87 -23.10
C PHE A 430 3.49 8.29 -22.42
N GLU A 431 2.32 8.35 -23.05
CA GLU A 431 1.09 7.78 -22.49
C GLU A 431 1.17 6.25 -22.32
N LEU A 432 1.73 5.54 -23.31
CA LEU A 432 1.96 4.10 -23.20
C LEU A 432 3.00 3.78 -22.12
N LEU A 433 4.07 4.57 -22.04
CA LEU A 433 5.09 4.46 -21.00
C LEU A 433 4.51 4.72 -19.61
N ALA A 434 3.60 5.68 -19.46
CA ALA A 434 2.92 5.95 -18.19
C ALA A 434 2.10 4.73 -17.72
N VAL A 435 1.43 4.00 -18.63
CA VAL A 435 0.77 2.72 -18.29
C VAL A 435 1.79 1.63 -17.93
N ALA A 436 2.89 1.51 -18.69
CA ALA A 436 3.94 0.53 -18.41
C ALA A 436 4.65 0.80 -17.08
N ILE A 437 4.90 2.06 -16.73
CA ILE A 437 5.45 2.49 -15.44
C ILE A 437 4.45 2.17 -14.33
N ASN A 438 3.18 2.59 -14.45
CA ASN A 438 2.17 2.36 -13.42
C ASN A 438 1.97 0.87 -13.12
N THR A 439 1.80 0.07 -14.16
CA THR A 439 1.59 -1.38 -14.01
C THR A 439 2.89 -2.09 -13.61
N GLY A 440 4.04 -1.59 -14.07
CA GLY A 440 5.37 -2.07 -13.70
C GLY A 440 5.70 -1.80 -12.24
N THR A 441 5.24 -0.71 -11.64
CA THR A 441 5.43 -0.45 -10.21
C THR A 441 4.42 -1.22 -9.35
N ASN A 442 3.14 -1.23 -9.72
CA ASN A 442 2.08 -1.82 -8.89
C ASN A 442 2.04 -3.37 -8.89
N LEU A 443 2.28 -4.03 -10.03
CA LEU A 443 2.04 -5.48 -10.12
C LEU A 443 3.16 -6.32 -9.50
N PRO A 444 4.45 -6.05 -9.78
CA PRO A 444 5.56 -6.79 -9.20
C PRO A 444 5.84 -6.42 -7.74
N SER A 445 5.39 -5.25 -7.26
CA SER A 445 5.62 -4.79 -5.87
C SER A 445 5.11 -5.75 -4.81
N VAL A 446 4.05 -6.51 -5.11
CA VAL A 446 3.48 -7.53 -4.22
C VAL A 446 4.46 -8.64 -3.83
N ALA A 447 5.61 -8.76 -4.54
CA ALA A 447 6.68 -9.72 -4.25
C ALA A 447 7.18 -9.65 -2.82
N THR A 448 7.28 -8.44 -2.26
CA THR A 448 7.83 -8.25 -0.92
C THR A 448 6.98 -7.27 -0.12
N PRO A 449 7.08 -7.34 1.22
CA PRO A 449 6.44 -6.35 2.08
C PRO A 449 6.90 -4.92 1.77
N ASN A 450 8.17 -4.72 1.40
CA ASN A 450 8.73 -3.39 1.17
C ASN A 450 8.24 -2.77 -0.15
N GLY A 451 7.91 -3.61 -1.14
CA GLY A 451 7.40 -3.14 -2.41
C GLY A 451 6.02 -2.50 -2.31
N GLN A 452 5.19 -3.04 -1.41
CA GLN A 452 3.80 -2.62 -1.26
C GLN A 452 3.53 -2.12 0.16
N ALA A 453 3.22 -0.83 0.30
CA ALA A 453 2.96 -0.20 1.60
C ALA A 453 1.90 -0.97 2.43
N ALA A 454 0.84 -1.47 1.79
CA ALA A 454 -0.20 -2.29 2.43
C ALA A 454 0.35 -3.58 3.07
N PHE A 455 1.34 -4.23 2.45
CA PHE A 455 1.96 -5.45 2.97
C PHE A 455 2.92 -5.13 4.12
N LEU A 456 3.70 -4.05 3.99
CA LEU A 456 4.54 -3.57 5.08
C LEU A 456 3.71 -3.18 6.30
N PHE A 457 2.57 -2.50 6.08
CA PHE A 457 1.64 -2.14 7.13
C PHE A 457 1.05 -3.37 7.82
N LEU A 458 0.64 -4.39 7.05
CA LEU A 458 0.22 -5.67 7.63
C LEU A 458 1.31 -6.29 8.49
N LEU A 459 2.56 -6.29 8.03
CA LEU A 459 3.68 -6.92 8.72
C LEU A 459 4.12 -6.16 9.98
N THR A 460 3.94 -4.84 10.02
CA THR A 460 4.22 -3.98 11.18
C THR A 460 3.03 -3.88 12.14
N SER A 461 1.84 -4.35 11.75
CA SER A 461 0.64 -4.32 12.57
C SER A 461 0.70 -5.28 13.77
N ALA A 462 -0.15 -5.01 14.77
CA ALA A 462 -0.34 -5.90 15.92
C ALA A 462 -0.87 -7.30 15.54
N LEU A 463 -1.44 -7.48 14.33
CA LEU A 463 -1.96 -8.77 13.88
C LEU A 463 -0.86 -9.74 13.43
N ALA A 464 0.19 -9.24 12.76
CA ALA A 464 1.27 -10.07 12.23
C ALA A 464 1.86 -11.05 13.26
N PRO A 465 2.22 -10.62 14.50
CA PRO A 465 2.71 -11.56 15.51
C PRO A 465 1.64 -12.54 15.98
N LEU A 466 0.38 -12.12 16.12
CA LEU A 466 -0.74 -13.00 16.54
C LEU A 466 -0.97 -14.16 15.57
N ILE A 467 -0.86 -13.90 14.28
CA ILE A 467 -1.05 -14.91 13.23
C ILE A 467 0.26 -15.58 12.79
N ARG A 468 1.39 -15.24 13.43
CA ARG A 468 2.74 -15.72 13.11
C ARG A 468 3.07 -15.54 11.62
N LEU A 469 2.85 -14.32 11.12
CA LEU A 469 3.23 -13.91 9.77
C LEU A 469 4.59 -13.20 9.83
N SER A 470 5.63 -13.89 9.37
CA SER A 470 6.97 -13.33 9.23
C SER A 470 7.20 -12.78 7.82
N TYR A 471 8.23 -11.94 7.65
CA TYR A 471 8.64 -11.42 6.34
C TYR A 471 8.79 -12.53 5.29
N GLY A 472 9.59 -13.56 5.59
CA GLY A 472 9.83 -14.68 4.67
C GLY A 472 8.57 -15.49 4.37
N ARG A 473 7.66 -15.64 5.36
CA ARG A 473 6.39 -16.31 5.14
C ARG A 473 5.45 -15.50 4.25
N MET A 474 5.44 -14.17 4.40
CA MET A 474 4.67 -13.29 3.52
C MET A 474 5.18 -13.38 2.07
N VAL A 475 6.49 -13.30 1.86
CA VAL A 475 7.12 -13.48 0.53
C VAL A 475 6.75 -14.84 -0.07
N TRP A 476 6.84 -15.92 0.72
CA TRP A 476 6.47 -17.27 0.27
C TRP A 476 5.00 -17.36 -0.14
N MET A 477 4.09 -16.75 0.61
CA MET A 477 2.66 -16.70 0.29
C MET A 477 2.34 -15.78 -0.89
N ALA A 478 3.12 -14.73 -1.12
CA ALA A 478 2.93 -13.78 -2.21
C ALA A 478 3.46 -14.30 -3.55
N LEU A 479 4.50 -15.14 -3.54
CA LEU A 479 5.17 -15.67 -4.72
C LEU A 479 4.25 -16.14 -5.88
N PRO A 480 3.20 -16.97 -5.66
CA PRO A 480 2.32 -17.38 -6.75
C PRO A 480 1.61 -16.18 -7.42
N TYR A 481 1.22 -15.18 -6.63
CA TYR A 481 0.65 -13.95 -7.16
C TYR A 481 1.69 -13.13 -7.90
N THR A 482 2.87 -12.92 -7.33
CA THR A 482 3.96 -12.19 -7.97
C THR A 482 4.25 -12.73 -9.37
N ILE A 483 4.42 -14.05 -9.50
CA ILE A 483 4.72 -14.68 -10.78
C ILE A 483 3.58 -14.41 -11.78
N VAL A 484 2.33 -14.63 -11.39
CA VAL A 484 1.20 -14.44 -12.30
C VAL A 484 1.00 -12.97 -12.67
N LEU A 485 1.01 -12.06 -11.70
CA LEU A 485 0.76 -10.64 -11.92
C LEU A 485 1.88 -10.00 -12.74
N THR A 486 3.15 -10.34 -12.48
CA THR A 486 4.29 -9.84 -13.25
C THR A 486 4.29 -10.39 -14.68
N LEU A 487 4.06 -11.69 -14.87
CA LEU A 487 4.10 -12.28 -16.23
C LEU A 487 2.90 -11.86 -17.08
N ILE A 488 1.69 -11.88 -16.52
CA ILE A 488 0.50 -11.45 -17.25
C ILE A 488 0.57 -9.95 -17.53
N GLY A 489 1.03 -9.14 -16.58
CA GLY A 489 1.27 -7.72 -16.78
C GLY A 489 2.25 -7.46 -17.93
N LEU A 490 3.41 -8.13 -17.91
CA LEU A 490 4.41 -8.05 -18.98
C LEU A 490 3.84 -8.44 -20.35
N LEU A 491 3.13 -9.57 -20.43
CA LEU A 491 2.51 -10.02 -21.67
C LEU A 491 1.46 -9.02 -22.17
N CYS A 492 0.70 -8.39 -21.27
CA CYS A 492 -0.28 -7.39 -21.66
C CYS A 492 0.39 -6.09 -22.14
N VAL A 493 1.47 -5.64 -21.50
CA VAL A 493 2.27 -4.49 -21.94
C VAL A 493 2.86 -4.74 -23.33
N GLU A 494 3.39 -5.93 -23.59
CA GLU A 494 3.94 -6.31 -24.89
C GLU A 494 2.84 -6.43 -25.95
N PHE A 495 1.79 -7.22 -25.70
CA PHE A 495 0.89 -7.65 -26.79
C PHE A 495 -0.45 -6.92 -26.86
N THR A 496 -0.94 -6.35 -25.76
CA THR A 496 -2.32 -5.84 -25.69
C THR A 496 -2.39 -4.33 -25.53
N LEU A 497 -1.41 -3.72 -24.87
CA LEU A 497 -1.46 -2.31 -24.48
C LEU A 497 -1.60 -1.39 -25.71
N ALA A 498 -0.67 -1.46 -26.66
CA ALA A 498 -0.71 -0.64 -27.87
C ALA A 498 -1.97 -0.90 -28.75
N PRO A 499 -2.31 -2.14 -29.15
CA PRO A 499 -3.43 -2.38 -30.07
C PRO A 499 -4.80 -2.08 -29.44
N VAL A 500 -5.00 -2.37 -28.15
CA VAL A 500 -6.28 -2.07 -27.48
C VAL A 500 -6.41 -0.57 -27.26
N THR A 501 -5.32 0.13 -26.90
CA THR A 501 -5.34 1.60 -26.80
C THR A 501 -5.71 2.23 -28.13
N GLU A 502 -5.10 1.77 -29.24
CA GLU A 502 -5.44 2.28 -30.57
C GLU A 502 -6.89 2.01 -30.95
N TRP A 503 -7.42 0.81 -30.65
CA TRP A 503 -8.82 0.50 -30.85
C TRP A 503 -9.75 1.39 -30.01
N MET A 504 -9.43 1.63 -28.73
CA MET A 504 -10.22 2.52 -27.86
C MET A 504 -10.23 3.96 -28.37
N THR A 505 -9.09 4.44 -28.88
CA THR A 505 -8.99 5.76 -29.50
C THR A 505 -9.84 5.85 -30.77
N GLN A 506 -9.79 4.82 -31.63
CA GLN A 506 -10.62 4.76 -32.85
C GLN A 506 -12.13 4.65 -32.53
N ALA A 507 -12.49 3.96 -31.45
CA ALA A 507 -13.86 3.83 -30.97
C ALA A 507 -14.39 5.10 -30.26
N GLY A 508 -13.54 6.12 -30.05
CA GLY A 508 -13.90 7.34 -29.35
C GLY A 508 -14.05 7.18 -27.84
N TRP A 509 -13.49 6.11 -27.26
CA TRP A 509 -13.48 5.89 -25.81
C TRP A 509 -12.35 6.67 -25.14
N LEU A 510 -11.22 6.82 -25.83
CA LEU A 510 -10.12 7.68 -25.41
C LEU A 510 -10.09 8.91 -26.31
N ALA A 511 -9.98 10.09 -25.71
CA ALA A 511 -9.71 11.30 -26.46
C ALA A 511 -8.32 11.20 -27.11
N THR A 512 -8.24 11.47 -28.42
CA THR A 512 -6.96 11.79 -29.06
C THR A 512 -6.49 13.12 -28.49
N LEU A 513 -5.56 13.10 -27.53
CA LEU A 513 -4.84 14.31 -27.16
C LEU A 513 -3.94 14.67 -28.35
N SER A 514 -4.34 15.73 -29.06
CA SER A 514 -3.63 16.31 -30.21
C SER A 514 -2.52 17.23 -29.76
#